data_AF-A0A0F6WQ97-F1
#
_entry.id   AF-A0A0F6WQ97-F1
#
_cell.length_a   1.000
_cell.length_b   1.000
_cell.length_c   1.000
_cell.angle_alpha   90.00
_cell.angle_beta   90.00
_cell.angle_gamma   90.00
#
_symmetry.space_group_name_H-M   'P 1'
#
loop_
_entity.id
_entity.type
_entity.pdbx_description
1 polymer ?
#
loop_
_entity_poly.entity_id
_entity_poly.type
_entity_poly.pdbx_seq_one_letter_code
_entity_poly.pdbx_strand_id
1 'polypeptide(L)'
;MGSGVPGSRPPLAVGIVDLKVDVEKIVGKWYAEAVRTLKVSGLDSCSVLLRTDWLREIGPLLLDLPWFERMTEELLGIAGLLIDVVDVPGISPWSRDVRDRSGTAREIVRWVQAAGMKVSRWQVQSWIAAGVIPAEKTPDGRLLVRFEDVIEQARQQLLPLQPPEEVS
;
A
#
# COMPACT_ATOMS: atom_id res chain seq x y z
N MET A 1 37.71 24.51 24.29
CA MET A 1 37.23 23.41 25.16
C MET A 1 35.72 23.47 25.19
N GLY A 2 35.06 22.46 24.66
CA GLY A 2 33.60 22.38 24.58
C GLY A 2 32.97 21.71 25.79
N SER A 3 31.68 21.98 25.99
CA SER A 3 30.73 21.08 26.64
C SER A 3 29.32 21.58 26.34
N GLY A 4 28.80 21.19 25.17
CA GLY A 4 27.37 21.23 24.90
C GLY A 4 26.71 20.06 25.62
N VAL A 5 25.80 20.35 26.53
CA VAL A 5 24.97 19.36 27.22
C VAL A 5 24.10 18.64 26.16
N PRO A 6 24.10 17.31 26.07
CA PRO A 6 23.16 16.60 25.21
C PRO A 6 21.75 16.80 25.77
N GLY A 7 20.94 17.60 25.07
CA GLY A 7 19.51 17.66 25.33
C GLY A 7 18.90 16.31 24.97
N SER A 8 18.52 15.53 25.97
CA SER A 8 17.74 14.30 25.78
C SER A 8 16.42 14.67 25.09
N ARG A 9 16.21 14.15 23.87
CA ARG A 9 14.89 14.16 23.24
C ARG A 9 13.93 13.40 24.17
N PRO A 10 12.77 13.99 24.54
CA PRO A 10 11.79 13.28 25.35
C PRO A 10 11.34 12.00 24.62
N PRO A 11 10.99 10.93 25.37
CA PRO A 11 10.73 9.62 24.78
C PRO A 11 9.54 9.66 23.83
N LEU A 12 9.73 9.12 22.62
CA LEU A 12 8.77 8.92 21.52
C LEU A 12 7.54 8.03 21.85
N ALA A 13 7.28 7.76 23.14
CA ALA A 13 6.24 6.82 23.56
C ALA A 13 4.80 7.37 23.43
N VAL A 14 4.64 8.69 23.31
CA VAL A 14 3.32 9.32 23.14
C VAL A 14 2.89 9.37 21.66
N GLY A 15 3.83 9.48 20.72
CA GLY A 15 3.51 9.59 19.29
C GLY A 15 2.94 8.33 18.64
N ILE A 16 3.33 7.13 19.08
CA ILE A 16 2.89 5.88 18.43
C ILE A 16 1.46 5.46 18.83
N VAL A 17 1.07 5.73 20.08
CA VAL A 17 -0.29 5.45 20.56
C VAL A 17 -1.27 6.43 19.93
N ASP A 18 -0.92 7.71 19.87
CA ASP A 18 -1.72 8.73 19.21
C ASP A 18 -1.89 8.41 17.72
N LEU A 19 -0.81 8.01 17.03
CA LEU A 19 -0.87 7.59 15.64
C LEU A 19 -1.80 6.40 15.43
N LYS A 20 -1.76 5.39 16.31
CA LYS A 20 -2.69 4.26 16.25
C LYS A 20 -4.14 4.71 16.39
N VAL A 21 -4.40 5.59 17.36
CA VAL A 21 -5.75 6.14 17.60
C VAL A 21 -6.23 6.95 16.39
N ASP A 22 -5.35 7.73 15.76
CA ASP A 22 -5.69 8.52 14.58
C ASP A 22 -5.97 7.64 13.36
N VAL A 23 -5.21 6.55 13.17
CA VAL A 23 -5.50 5.52 12.16
C VAL A 23 -6.88 4.91 12.38
N GLU A 24 -7.18 4.48 13.61
CA GLU A 24 -8.48 3.91 13.97
C GLU A 24 -9.64 4.87 13.70
N LYS A 25 -9.46 6.16 14.05
CA LYS A 25 -10.45 7.21 13.83
C LYS A 25 -10.68 7.49 12.34
N ILE A 26 -9.62 7.70 11.56
CA ILE A 26 -9.74 8.04 10.14
C ILE A 26 -10.37 6.87 9.37
N VAL A 27 -9.85 5.65 9.56
CA VAL A 27 -10.41 4.45 8.91
C VAL A 27 -11.84 4.20 9.36
N GLY A 28 -12.14 4.34 10.67
CA GLY A 28 -13.48 4.16 11.22
C GLY A 28 -14.49 5.17 10.68
N LYS A 29 -14.10 6.45 10.57
CA LYS A 29 -14.91 7.53 9.98
C LYS A 29 -15.29 7.19 8.55
N TRP A 30 -14.32 6.88 7.70
CA TRP A 30 -14.58 6.63 6.28
C TRP A 30 -15.33 5.33 6.02
N TYR A 31 -15.05 4.30 6.82
CA TYR A 31 -15.85 3.08 6.84
C TYR A 31 -17.32 3.36 7.17
N ALA A 32 -17.60 4.12 8.25
CA ALA A 32 -18.96 4.46 8.64
C ALA A 32 -19.66 5.32 7.58
N GLU A 33 -18.94 6.26 6.98
CA GLU A 33 -19.45 7.13 5.93
C GLU A 33 -19.81 6.35 4.65
N ALA A 34 -18.97 5.38 4.26
CA ALA A 34 -19.23 4.49 3.13
C ALA A 34 -20.44 3.58 3.38
N VAL A 35 -20.50 2.93 4.55
CA VAL A 35 -21.66 2.09 4.96
C VAL A 35 -22.95 2.89 4.92
N ARG A 36 -22.93 4.12 5.46
CA ARG A 36 -24.09 5.02 5.50
C ARG A 36 -24.53 5.46 4.11
N THR A 37 -23.59 5.85 3.26
CA THR A 37 -23.89 6.40 1.92
C THR A 37 -24.37 5.31 0.97
N LEU A 38 -23.73 4.14 0.98
CA LEU A 38 -24.09 3.00 0.14
C LEU A 38 -25.27 2.18 0.68
N LYS A 39 -25.70 2.42 1.93
CA LYS A 39 -26.78 1.68 2.62
C LYS A 39 -26.56 0.17 2.64
N VAL A 40 -25.31 -0.25 2.81
CA VAL A 40 -24.91 -1.66 2.90
C VAL A 40 -24.74 -2.09 4.36
N SER A 41 -24.83 -3.39 4.63
CA SER A 41 -24.49 -3.92 5.94
C SER A 41 -22.98 -3.82 6.16
N GLY A 42 -22.58 -3.17 7.25
CA GLY A 42 -21.18 -3.13 7.67
C GLY A 42 -20.69 -4.47 8.23
N LEU A 43 -19.38 -4.61 8.31
CA LEU A 43 -18.66 -5.55 9.16
C LEU A 43 -19.01 -5.33 10.65
N ASP A 44 -19.25 -6.43 11.36
CA ASP A 44 -19.31 -6.49 12.82
C ASP A 44 -17.89 -6.57 13.43
N SER A 45 -17.06 -5.57 13.13
CA SER A 45 -15.70 -5.49 13.64
C SER A 45 -15.19 -4.05 13.73
N CYS A 46 -14.41 -3.77 14.79
CA CYS A 46 -13.63 -2.56 14.94
C CYS A 46 -12.19 -2.69 14.42
N SER A 47 -11.83 -3.83 13.83
CA SER A 47 -10.49 -4.05 13.27
C SER A 47 -10.20 -3.08 12.14
N VAL A 48 -9.15 -2.27 12.30
CA VAL A 48 -8.64 -1.37 11.25
C VAL A 48 -8.35 -2.15 9.98
N LEU A 49 -7.65 -3.29 10.10
CA LEU A 49 -7.27 -4.11 8.94
C LEU A 49 -8.49 -4.55 8.13
N LEU A 50 -9.53 -5.07 8.82
CA LEU A 50 -10.75 -5.52 8.14
C LEU A 50 -11.50 -4.36 7.49
N ARG A 51 -11.56 -3.21 8.15
CA ARG A 51 -12.20 -2.00 7.58
C ARG A 51 -11.41 -1.44 6.40
N THR A 52 -10.09 -1.42 6.44
CA THR A 52 -9.25 -0.98 5.32
C THR A 52 -9.34 -1.92 4.13
N ASP A 53 -9.38 -3.23 4.37
CA ASP A 53 -9.55 -4.21 3.30
C ASP A 53 -10.94 -4.09 2.67
N TRP A 54 -11.99 -3.92 3.49
CA TRP A 54 -13.33 -3.68 2.99
C TRP A 54 -13.44 -2.38 2.18
N LEU A 55 -12.88 -1.28 2.67
CA LEU A 55 -12.83 0.00 1.94
C LEU A 55 -12.09 -0.13 0.61
N ARG A 56 -11.04 -0.94 0.56
CA ARG A 56 -10.32 -1.25 -0.69
C ARG A 56 -11.20 -2.02 -1.67
N GLU A 57 -11.93 -3.03 -1.18
CA GLU A 57 -12.82 -3.86 -2.02
C GLU A 57 -13.97 -3.05 -2.61
N ILE A 58 -14.57 -2.14 -1.83
CA ILE A 58 -15.67 -1.30 -2.31
C ILE A 58 -15.21 -0.02 -3.01
N GLY A 59 -13.90 0.25 -3.05
CA GLY A 59 -13.29 1.47 -3.61
C GLY A 59 -13.84 1.90 -4.97
N PRO A 60 -14.04 1.00 -5.96
CA PRO A 60 -14.62 1.36 -7.25
C PRO A 60 -16.03 1.96 -7.15
N LEU A 61 -16.84 1.57 -6.17
CA LEU A 61 -18.18 2.12 -5.95
C LEU A 61 -18.16 3.50 -5.29
N LEU A 62 -17.01 3.90 -4.72
CA LEU A 62 -16.85 5.17 -4.03
C LEU A 62 -16.39 6.30 -4.95
N LEU A 63 -15.88 5.99 -6.15
CA LEU A 63 -15.20 6.95 -7.05
C LEU A 63 -16.03 8.20 -7.33
N ASP A 64 -17.34 8.04 -7.52
CA ASP A 64 -18.25 9.14 -7.89
C ASP A 64 -18.84 9.87 -6.67
N LEU A 65 -18.46 9.48 -5.44
CA LEU A 65 -18.99 10.11 -4.24
C LEU A 65 -18.28 11.44 -3.94
N PRO A 66 -19.02 12.49 -3.52
CA PRO A 66 -18.49 13.85 -3.38
C PRO A 66 -17.41 14.00 -2.29
N TRP A 67 -17.26 13.00 -1.43
CA TRP A 67 -16.27 12.98 -0.36
C TRP A 67 -15.09 12.03 -0.63
N PHE A 68 -15.08 11.32 -1.77
CA PHE A 68 -14.07 10.31 -2.10
C PHE A 68 -12.65 10.87 -2.15
N GLU A 69 -12.49 12.04 -2.75
CA GLU A 69 -11.19 12.73 -2.82
C GLU A 69 -10.65 13.01 -1.41
N ARG A 70 -11.47 13.61 -0.54
CA ARG A 70 -11.11 13.88 0.86
C ARG A 70 -10.79 12.60 1.62
N MET A 71 -11.54 11.52 1.39
CA MET A 71 -11.23 10.21 1.99
C MET A 71 -9.83 9.75 1.61
N THR A 72 -9.53 9.82 0.32
CA THR A 72 -8.25 9.35 -0.22
C THR A 72 -7.09 10.19 0.32
N GLU A 73 -7.26 11.51 0.39
CA GLU A 73 -6.28 12.42 0.99
C GLU A 73 -6.01 12.10 2.46
N GLU A 74 -7.05 11.93 3.28
CA GLU A 74 -6.89 11.62 4.71
C GLU A 74 -6.24 10.23 4.92
N LEU A 75 -6.64 9.23 4.13
CA LEU A 75 -6.05 7.89 4.18
C LEU A 75 -4.59 7.86 3.72
N LEU A 76 -4.24 8.61 2.67
CA LEU A 76 -2.85 8.74 2.21
C LEU A 76 -2.00 9.52 3.20
N GLY A 77 -2.54 10.58 3.82
CA GLY A 77 -1.86 11.34 4.86
C GLY A 77 -1.49 10.48 6.05
N ILE A 78 -2.44 9.71 6.58
CA ILE A 78 -2.16 8.83 7.73
C ILE A 78 -1.26 7.64 7.36
N ALA A 79 -1.37 7.11 6.13
CA ALA A 79 -0.45 6.10 5.64
C ALA A 79 0.98 6.61 5.51
N GLY A 80 1.17 7.86 5.06
CA GLY A 80 2.47 8.53 5.01
C GLY A 80 3.09 8.66 6.39
N LEU A 81 2.33 9.12 7.38
CA LEU A 81 2.80 9.19 8.77
C LEU A 81 3.15 7.81 9.35
N LEU A 82 2.35 6.79 9.05
CA LEU A 82 2.66 5.41 9.42
C LEU A 82 3.97 4.95 8.80
N ILE A 83 4.20 5.25 7.52
CA ILE A 83 5.45 4.93 6.85
C ILE A 83 6.60 5.62 7.57
N ASP A 84 6.54 6.94 7.79
CA ASP A 84 7.62 7.70 8.43
C ASP A 84 7.95 7.20 9.85
N VAL A 85 6.92 6.79 10.62
CA VAL A 85 7.10 6.29 11.99
C VAL A 85 7.57 4.83 12.02
N VAL A 86 7.14 4.01 11.05
CA VAL A 86 7.49 2.58 10.95
C VAL A 86 8.77 2.37 10.14
N ASP A 87 9.27 3.36 9.39
CA ASP A 87 10.41 3.19 8.50
C ASP A 87 11.68 2.89 9.31
N VAL A 88 12.00 1.60 9.36
CA VAL A 88 13.36 1.12 9.51
C VAL A 88 13.99 1.28 8.13
N PRO A 89 15.06 2.08 7.97
CA PRO A 89 15.68 2.36 6.68
C PRO A 89 15.85 1.08 5.85
N GLY A 90 15.17 1.05 4.70
CA GLY A 90 15.29 -0.01 3.71
C GLY A 90 14.30 -1.17 3.81
N ILE A 91 13.24 -1.06 4.61
CA ILE A 91 12.19 -2.11 4.72
C ILE A 91 10.81 -1.65 4.20
N SER A 92 10.51 -0.34 4.16
CA SER A 92 9.21 0.14 3.66
C SER A 92 9.06 -0.02 2.14
N PRO A 93 8.10 -0.83 1.63
CA PRO A 93 7.80 -0.94 0.19
C PRO A 93 7.36 0.38 -0.45
N TRP A 94 7.02 1.36 0.38
CA TRP A 94 6.47 2.64 0.00
C TRP A 94 7.52 3.75 -0.07
N SER A 95 8.74 3.51 0.41
CA SER A 95 9.83 4.48 0.24
C SER A 95 10.21 4.57 -1.24
N ARG A 96 10.58 5.77 -1.70
CA ARG A 96 11.03 6.01 -3.07
C ARG A 96 12.17 5.04 -3.44
N ASP A 97 13.05 4.78 -2.48
CA ASP A 97 14.19 3.87 -2.61
C ASP A 97 13.80 2.41 -2.87
N VAL A 98 12.59 1.96 -2.48
CA VAL A 98 12.14 0.59 -2.78
C VAL A 98 11.47 0.50 -4.15
N ARG A 99 10.90 1.58 -4.69
CA ARG A 99 10.35 1.60 -6.05
C ARG A 99 11.39 1.24 -7.10
N ASP A 100 12.59 1.80 -6.95
CA ASP A 100 13.71 1.57 -7.87
C ASP A 100 14.51 0.31 -7.56
N ARG A 101 14.14 -0.48 -6.54
CA ARG A 101 14.88 -1.71 -6.19
C ARG A 101 14.57 -2.85 -7.14
N SER A 102 15.65 -3.50 -7.57
CA SER A 102 15.62 -4.82 -8.17
C SER A 102 15.82 -5.89 -7.11
N GLY A 103 15.05 -6.97 -7.19
CA GLY A 103 15.14 -8.10 -6.28
C GLY A 103 14.86 -9.41 -6.99
N THR A 104 15.16 -10.53 -6.34
CA THR A 104 14.69 -11.83 -6.82
C THR A 104 13.17 -11.90 -6.76
N ALA A 105 12.55 -12.79 -7.56
CA ALA A 105 11.10 -12.98 -7.52
C ALA A 105 10.53 -13.23 -6.11
N ARG A 106 11.31 -13.82 -5.20
CA ARG A 106 10.90 -14.02 -3.80
C ARG A 106 10.87 -12.71 -3.01
N GLU A 107 11.91 -11.88 -3.16
CA GLU A 107 12.00 -10.59 -2.48
C GLU A 107 10.94 -9.63 -3.01
N ILE A 108 10.77 -9.57 -4.34
CA ILE A 108 9.71 -8.79 -4.98
C ILE A 108 8.33 -9.18 -4.47
N VAL A 109 7.98 -10.47 -4.45
CA VAL A 109 6.67 -10.91 -3.95
C VAL A 109 6.44 -10.47 -2.51
N ARG A 110 7.46 -10.57 -1.65
CA ARG A 110 7.36 -10.10 -0.26
C ARG A 110 7.08 -8.60 -0.19
N TRP A 111 7.78 -7.79 -0.98
CA TRP A 111 7.56 -6.34 -1.01
C TRP A 111 6.18 -6.00 -1.59
N VAL A 112 5.75 -6.68 -2.64
CA VAL A 112 4.47 -6.43 -3.34
C VAL A 112 3.28 -6.82 -2.44
N GLN A 113 3.41 -7.92 -1.70
CA GLN A 113 2.43 -8.31 -0.68
C GLN A 113 2.39 -7.34 0.50
N ALA A 114 3.54 -6.84 0.94
CA ALA A 114 3.61 -5.80 1.96
C ALA A 114 3.02 -4.46 1.46
N ALA A 115 3.04 -4.22 0.13
CA ALA A 115 2.32 -3.13 -0.52
C ALA A 115 0.81 -3.41 -0.72
N GLY A 116 0.29 -4.52 -0.19
CA GLY A 116 -1.12 -4.88 -0.20
C GLY A 116 -1.60 -5.58 -1.49
N MET A 117 -0.73 -5.91 -2.43
CA MET A 117 -1.12 -6.60 -3.66
C MET A 117 -1.01 -8.12 -3.53
N LYS A 118 -2.03 -8.83 -3.99
CA LYS A 118 -2.08 -10.30 -3.99
C LYS A 118 -1.35 -10.83 -5.24
N VAL A 119 -0.02 -10.84 -5.20
CA VAL A 119 0.84 -11.41 -6.25
C VAL A 119 1.57 -12.64 -5.72
N SER A 120 1.58 -13.71 -6.51
CA SER A 120 2.31 -14.95 -6.22
C SER A 120 3.63 -15.02 -6.98
N ARG A 121 4.57 -15.83 -6.47
CA ARG A 121 5.86 -16.08 -7.16
C ARG A 121 5.67 -16.67 -8.55
N TRP A 122 4.67 -17.53 -8.73
CA TRP A 122 4.37 -18.13 -10.02
C TRP A 122 3.91 -17.08 -11.04
N GLN A 123 3.06 -16.13 -10.64
CA GLN A 123 2.65 -15.01 -11.51
C GLN A 123 3.86 -14.19 -11.98
N VAL A 124 4.74 -13.80 -11.05
CA VAL A 124 5.96 -13.06 -11.40
C VAL A 124 6.85 -13.86 -12.35
N GLN A 125 7.06 -15.15 -12.09
CA GLN A 125 7.84 -16.03 -12.98
C GLN A 125 7.20 -16.18 -14.35
N SER A 126 5.87 -16.28 -14.41
CA SER A 126 5.11 -16.34 -15.66
C SER A 126 5.25 -15.04 -16.46
N TRP A 127 5.18 -13.87 -15.82
CA TRP A 127 5.38 -12.58 -16.49
C TRP A 127 6.81 -12.42 -17.02
N ILE A 128 7.82 -12.87 -16.27
CA ILE A 128 9.21 -12.89 -16.74
C ILE A 128 9.33 -13.81 -17.96
N ALA A 129 8.81 -15.05 -17.87
CA ALA A 129 8.90 -16.04 -18.95
C ALA A 129 8.16 -15.59 -20.22
N ALA A 130 7.05 -14.87 -20.06
CA ALA A 130 6.28 -14.29 -21.15
C ALA A 130 6.88 -12.97 -21.69
N GLY A 131 7.96 -12.45 -21.09
CA GLY A 131 8.59 -11.18 -21.49
C GLY A 131 7.75 -9.94 -21.20
N VAL A 132 6.76 -10.04 -20.30
CA VAL A 132 5.86 -8.94 -19.94
C VAL A 132 6.53 -7.96 -18.97
N ILE A 133 7.37 -8.47 -18.08
CA ILE A 133 8.22 -7.64 -17.21
C ILE A 133 9.69 -7.95 -17.49
N PRO A 134 10.56 -6.92 -17.57
CA PRO A 134 11.97 -7.11 -17.83
C PRO A 134 12.65 -7.77 -16.62
N ALA A 135 13.57 -8.69 -16.90
CA ALA A 135 14.40 -9.31 -15.88
C ALA A 135 15.88 -9.22 -16.27
N GLU A 136 16.72 -8.82 -15.31
CA GLU A 136 18.17 -8.77 -15.47
C GLU A 136 18.80 -10.03 -14.89
N LYS A 137 19.71 -10.65 -15.63
CA LYS A 137 20.48 -11.79 -15.13
C LYS A 137 21.79 -11.30 -14.52
N THR A 138 21.97 -11.56 -13.22
CA THR A 138 23.23 -11.23 -12.54
C THR A 138 24.37 -12.14 -12.99
N PRO A 139 25.64 -11.73 -12.76
CA PRO A 139 26.81 -12.60 -13.01
C PRO A 139 26.71 -13.97 -12.31
N ASP A 140 26.05 -14.03 -11.15
CA ASP A 140 25.82 -15.25 -10.37
C ASP A 140 24.65 -16.12 -10.92
N GLY A 141 24.05 -15.72 -12.04
CA GLY A 141 22.96 -16.44 -12.69
C GLY A 141 21.57 -16.23 -12.09
N ARG A 142 21.40 -15.34 -11.11
CA ARG A 142 20.08 -14.99 -10.55
C ARG A 142 19.33 -14.05 -11.48
N LEU A 143 18.01 -14.16 -11.50
CA LEU A 143 17.14 -13.20 -12.19
C LEU A 143 16.64 -12.16 -11.19
N LEU A 144 16.92 -10.90 -11.47
CA LEU A 144 16.41 -9.75 -10.75
C LEU A 144 15.33 -9.06 -11.58
N VAL A 145 14.29 -8.63 -10.90
CA VAL A 145 13.15 -7.90 -11.46
C VAL A 145 12.99 -6.62 -10.64
N ARG A 146 12.64 -5.51 -11.30
CA ARG A 146 12.36 -4.25 -10.58
C ARG A 146 10.99 -4.35 -9.91
N PHE A 147 10.89 -3.80 -8.70
CA PHE A 147 9.65 -3.75 -7.95
C PHE A 147 8.56 -2.96 -8.66
N GLU A 148 8.91 -1.81 -9.26
CA GLU A 148 7.99 -0.97 -10.01
C GLU A 148 7.31 -1.72 -11.17
N ASP A 149 8.07 -2.45 -11.98
CA ASP A 149 7.52 -3.18 -13.14
C ASP A 149 6.50 -4.23 -12.71
N VAL A 150 6.71 -4.85 -11.55
CA VAL A 150 5.80 -5.87 -11.00
C VAL A 150 4.53 -5.23 -10.41
N ILE A 151 4.65 -4.07 -9.76
CA ILE A 151 3.50 -3.29 -9.29
C ILE A 151 2.64 -2.82 -10.46
N GLU A 152 3.28 -2.28 -11.50
CA GLU A 152 2.56 -1.76 -12.66
C GLU A 152 1.82 -2.88 -13.37
N GLN A 153 2.48 -4.02 -13.58
CA GLN A 153 1.82 -5.20 -14.15
C GLN A 153 0.68 -5.73 -13.28
N ALA A 154 0.85 -5.77 -11.96
CA ALA A 154 -0.20 -6.20 -11.04
C ALA A 154 -1.42 -5.26 -11.09
N ARG A 155 -1.20 -3.95 -11.20
CA ARG A 155 -2.26 -2.95 -11.37
C ARG A 155 -3.00 -3.12 -12.69
N GLN A 156 -2.26 -3.33 -13.79
CA GLN A 156 -2.86 -3.59 -15.11
C GLN A 156 -3.75 -4.84 -15.11
N GLN A 157 -3.38 -5.89 -14.36
CA GLN A 157 -4.23 -7.07 -14.18
C GLN A 157 -5.42 -6.86 -13.23
N LEU A 158 -5.40 -5.84 -12.37
CA LEU A 158 -6.53 -5.42 -11.53
C LEU A 158 -7.47 -4.43 -12.24
N LEU A 159 -7.02 -3.82 -13.34
CA LEU A 159 -7.77 -2.88 -14.17
C LEU A 159 -8.85 -3.47 -15.13
N PRO A 160 -9.08 -4.79 -15.32
CA PRO A 160 -10.17 -5.25 -16.17
C PRO A 160 -11.49 -5.30 -15.39
N LEU A 161 -12.00 -4.13 -14.98
CA LEU A 161 -13.42 -3.91 -14.65
C LEU A 161 -13.90 -2.56 -15.23
N GLN A 162 -13.33 -2.09 -16.34
CA GLN A 162 -14.05 -1.14 -17.18
C GLN A 162 -15.14 -1.91 -17.93
N PRO A 163 -16.42 -1.49 -17.89
CA PRO A 163 -17.45 -2.06 -18.74
C PRO A 163 -17.01 -1.88 -20.21
N PRO A 164 -17.38 -2.80 -21.12
CA PRO A 164 -17.04 -2.66 -22.52
C PRO A 164 -17.56 -1.30 -23.00
N GLU A 165 -16.69 -0.51 -23.63
CA GLU A 165 -17.11 0.68 -24.37
C GLU A 165 -18.21 0.24 -25.33
N GLU A 166 -19.44 0.70 -25.08
CA GLU A 166 -20.52 0.59 -26.07
C GLU A 166 -20.07 1.37 -27.29
N VAL A 167 -19.68 0.63 -28.33
CA VAL A 167 -19.45 1.16 -29.65
C VAL A 167 -20.76 1.78 -30.13
N SER A 168 -20.79 3.10 -30.28
CA SER A 168 -21.84 3.82 -30.98
C SER A 168 -21.29 4.60 -32.16
#